data_AF-A0A933JBE6-F1
#
_entry.id   AF-A0A933JBE6-F1
#
_cell.length_a   1.000
_cell.length_b   1.000
_cell.length_c   1.000
_cell.angle_alpha   90.00
_cell.angle_beta   90.00
_cell.angle_gamma   90.00
#
_symmetry.space_group_name_H-M   'P 1'
#
loop_
_entity.id
_entity.type
_entity.pdbx_description
1 polymer ?
#
loop_
_entity_poly.entity_id
_entity_poly.type
_entity_poly.pdbx_seq_one_letter_code
_entity_poly.pdbx_strand_id
1 'polypeptide(L)'
;EKDKLLSNACGCPPDGHKPVNGKCEPVCLGGKIWNAALKQCECPEGATLVEGKCQCPLGQIVVDKKCGCPADQTLTAEGKCACADKDKVPTITEKCEPKDSKKGRSLTFEEMETAKKIFGDKIDYRKVKLITTGKGNPHTSGDTIYFPGYQSNQSFDQAALMHEITHVYQSENYKWWEYYPEKAADWFNGLTVSKYLFGTDPYAHELIYGKSFYDYGLDQQATIIWEYYYEQRYPGAGIGPRDLTEEEKNIIRDMLQKAGLLQ
;
A
#
# COMPACT_ATOMS: atom_id res chain seq x y z
N GLU A 1 51.20 -41.39 -5.91
CA GLU A 1 51.08 -41.10 -4.46
C GLU A 1 51.20 -39.60 -4.25
N LYS A 2 50.35 -39.04 -3.39
CA LYS A 2 50.35 -37.65 -2.86
C LYS A 2 49.82 -36.56 -3.80
N ASP A 3 48.50 -36.31 -3.71
CA ASP A 3 48.05 -35.17 -2.90
C ASP A 3 46.56 -35.31 -2.53
N LYS A 4 46.34 -35.84 -1.33
CA LYS A 4 45.12 -35.62 -0.54
C LYS A 4 45.18 -34.18 -0.01
N LEU A 5 44.51 -33.24 -0.66
CA LEU A 5 44.04 -32.04 0.01
C LEU A 5 42.63 -32.32 0.54
N LEU A 6 42.60 -32.68 1.82
CA LEU A 6 41.42 -32.64 2.65
C LEU A 6 40.86 -31.20 2.68
N SER A 7 39.76 -30.95 1.97
CA SER A 7 38.80 -29.93 2.39
C SER A 7 37.58 -30.64 2.97
N ASN A 8 37.60 -30.84 4.30
CA ASN A 8 36.42 -31.20 5.08
C ASN A 8 35.46 -30.00 5.20
N ALA A 9 35.02 -29.46 4.06
CA ALA A 9 33.86 -28.59 4.00
C ALA A 9 32.81 -29.33 3.18
N CYS A 10 31.87 -29.99 3.85
CA CYS A 10 30.60 -30.41 3.23
C CYS A 10 29.84 -29.13 2.82
N GLY A 11 30.27 -28.49 1.74
CA GLY A 11 29.54 -27.41 1.10
C GLY A 11 28.41 -27.99 0.27
N CYS A 12 27.24 -27.37 0.34
CA CYS A 12 26.16 -27.71 -0.58
C CYS A 12 26.54 -27.35 -2.02
N PRO A 13 25.96 -28.04 -3.02
CA PRO A 13 26.19 -27.72 -4.42
C PRO A 13 25.96 -26.22 -4.67
N PRO A 14 26.82 -25.56 -5.47
CA PRO A 14 26.69 -24.14 -5.78
C PRO A 14 25.38 -23.79 -6.51
N ASP A 15 24.65 -24.80 -7.02
CA ASP A 15 23.39 -24.70 -7.75
C ASP A 15 22.18 -24.37 -6.85
N GLY A 16 22.32 -23.36 -5.99
CA GLY A 16 21.21 -22.84 -5.19
C GLY A 16 20.75 -23.79 -4.08
N HIS A 17 21.65 -24.50 -3.41
CA HIS A 17 21.33 -25.28 -2.22
C HIS A 17 22.01 -24.71 -0.98
N LYS A 18 21.33 -24.73 0.18
CA LYS A 18 21.90 -24.31 1.47
C LYS A 18 21.86 -25.45 2.49
N PRO A 19 22.84 -25.51 3.40
CA PRO A 19 22.82 -26.49 4.48
C PRO A 19 21.72 -26.14 5.49
N VAL A 20 20.76 -27.04 5.68
CA VAL A 20 19.71 -26.99 6.71
C VAL A 20 19.80 -28.31 7.49
N ASN A 21 20.06 -28.24 8.80
CA ASN A 21 20.21 -29.42 9.67
C ASN A 21 21.17 -30.50 9.13
N GLY A 22 22.29 -30.09 8.51
CA GLY A 22 23.28 -31.01 7.95
C GLY A 22 22.89 -31.66 6.61
N LYS A 23 21.78 -31.26 6.00
CA LYS A 23 21.36 -31.66 4.65
C LYS A 23 21.35 -30.45 3.72
N CYS A 24 21.58 -30.68 2.43
CA CYS A 24 21.49 -29.62 1.43
C CYS A 24 20.06 -29.50 0.92
N GLU A 25 19.42 -28.39 1.26
CA GLU A 25 18.07 -28.07 0.80
C GLU A 25 18.10 -27.04 -0.32
N PRO A 26 17.25 -27.18 -1.35
CA PRO A 26 17.15 -26.26 -2.46
C PRO A 26 16.62 -24.89 -1.99
N VAL A 27 17.19 -23.83 -2.55
CA VAL A 27 16.83 -22.43 -2.32
C VAL A 27 16.23 -21.88 -3.59
N CYS A 28 14.92 -21.67 -3.56
CA CYS A 28 14.20 -21.08 -4.67
C CYS A 28 14.00 -19.58 -4.43
N LEU A 29 14.43 -18.76 -5.40
CA LEU A 29 14.33 -17.30 -5.34
C LEU A 29 13.07 -16.79 -6.03
N GLY A 30 12.57 -15.64 -5.54
CA GLY A 30 11.42 -14.95 -6.14
C GLY A 30 10.11 -15.73 -5.98
N GLY A 31 9.84 -16.28 -4.79
CA GLY A 31 8.57 -16.96 -4.50
C GLY A 31 8.38 -18.33 -5.18
N LYS A 32 9.42 -18.84 -5.86
CA LYS A 32 9.41 -20.19 -6.43
C LYS A 32 9.47 -21.26 -5.33
N ILE A 33 8.94 -22.43 -5.62
CA ILE A 33 9.00 -23.63 -4.77
C ILE A 33 9.83 -24.72 -5.47
N TRP A 34 10.44 -25.60 -4.70
CA TRP A 34 11.22 -26.70 -5.27
C TRP A 34 10.32 -27.87 -5.69
N ASN A 35 10.41 -28.23 -6.98
CA ASN A 35 9.82 -29.46 -7.50
C ASN A 35 10.84 -30.59 -7.49
N ALA A 36 10.67 -31.54 -6.58
CA ALA A 36 11.57 -32.68 -6.43
C ALA A 36 11.54 -33.65 -7.62
N ALA A 37 10.41 -33.75 -8.35
CA ALA A 37 10.29 -34.63 -9.51
C ALA A 37 11.08 -34.08 -10.71
N LEU A 38 11.01 -32.76 -10.91
CA LEU A 38 11.69 -32.07 -12.00
C LEU A 38 13.10 -31.57 -11.64
N LYS A 39 13.48 -31.66 -10.35
CA LYS A 39 14.73 -31.14 -9.80
C LYS A 39 14.99 -29.67 -10.18
N GLN A 40 13.93 -28.86 -10.15
CA GLN A 40 14.00 -27.44 -10.51
C GLN A 40 13.04 -26.60 -9.65
N CYS A 41 13.31 -25.29 -9.59
CA CYS A 41 12.41 -24.33 -8.95
C CYS A 41 11.31 -23.90 -9.93
N GLU A 42 10.06 -23.94 -9.51
CA GLU A 42 8.90 -23.54 -10.30
C GLU A 42 7.95 -22.65 -9.49
N CYS A 43 7.02 -21.97 -10.16
CA CYS A 43 5.99 -21.23 -9.44
C CYS A 43 4.98 -22.20 -8.80
N PRO A 44 4.47 -21.88 -7.60
CA PRO A 44 3.39 -22.65 -6.99
C PRO A 44 2.16 -22.64 -7.89
N GLU A 45 1.33 -23.67 -7.77
CA GLU A 45 0.12 -23.80 -8.56
C GLU A 45 -0.80 -22.59 -8.29
N GLY A 46 -1.29 -21.95 -9.35
CA GLY A 46 -2.12 -20.74 -9.26
C GLY A 46 -1.33 -19.42 -9.15
N ALA A 47 -0.01 -19.45 -9.03
CA ALA A 47 0.82 -18.24 -9.12
C ALA A 47 1.14 -17.87 -10.58
N THR A 48 1.33 -16.58 -10.81
CA THR A 48 1.78 -16.03 -12.09
C THR A 48 3.24 -15.56 -11.97
N LEU A 49 4.01 -15.72 -13.05
CA LEU A 49 5.40 -15.24 -13.10
C LEU A 49 5.40 -13.81 -13.63
N VAL A 50 5.65 -12.84 -12.75
CA VAL A 50 5.74 -11.41 -13.06
C VAL A 50 7.17 -10.95 -12.76
N GLU A 51 7.87 -10.45 -13.77
CA GLU A 51 9.26 -9.97 -13.65
C GLU A 51 10.22 -10.98 -12.97
N GLY A 52 10.05 -12.27 -13.28
CA GLY A 52 10.88 -13.33 -12.71
C GLY A 52 10.53 -13.74 -11.27
N LYS A 53 9.51 -13.14 -10.66
CA LYS A 53 8.96 -13.48 -9.33
C LYS A 53 7.58 -14.13 -9.47
N CYS A 54 7.31 -15.17 -8.68
CA CYS A 54 6.01 -15.79 -8.60
C CYS A 54 5.11 -14.96 -7.66
N GLN A 55 3.96 -14.53 -8.16
CA GLN A 55 2.96 -13.78 -7.41
C GLN A 55 1.67 -14.58 -7.36
N CYS A 56 1.22 -14.87 -6.13
CA CYS A 56 -0.12 -15.40 -5.90
C CYS A 56 -1.18 -14.32 -6.12
N PRO A 57 -2.45 -14.70 -6.38
CA PRO A 57 -3.55 -13.76 -6.41
C PRO A 57 -3.67 -12.94 -5.12
N LEU A 58 -4.34 -11.80 -5.20
CA LEU A 58 -4.37 -10.82 -4.12
C LEU A 58 -4.84 -11.42 -2.78
N GLY A 59 -4.01 -11.28 -1.75
CA GLY A 59 -4.27 -11.78 -0.40
C GLY A 59 -4.05 -13.28 -0.19
N GLN A 60 -3.66 -14.01 -1.25
CA GLN A 60 -3.28 -15.42 -1.14
C GLN A 60 -1.78 -15.56 -0.88
N ILE A 61 -1.41 -16.61 -0.16
CA ILE A 61 -0.04 -17.04 0.13
C ILE A 61 0.18 -18.46 -0.38
N VAL A 62 1.42 -18.94 -0.35
CA VAL A 62 1.72 -20.32 -0.72
C VAL A 62 1.38 -21.25 0.45
N VAL A 63 0.34 -22.06 0.27
CA VAL A 63 -0.08 -23.13 1.18
C VAL A 63 0.02 -24.46 0.43
N ASP A 64 0.78 -25.41 0.98
CA ASP A 64 0.97 -26.75 0.37
C ASP A 64 1.33 -26.72 -1.12
N LYS A 65 2.29 -25.86 -1.51
CA LYS A 65 2.78 -25.66 -2.88
C LYS A 65 1.76 -25.06 -3.87
N LYS A 66 0.62 -24.57 -3.38
CA LYS A 66 -0.40 -23.87 -4.17
C LYS A 66 -0.67 -22.48 -3.58
N CYS A 67 -1.19 -21.57 -4.39
CA CYS A 67 -1.75 -20.33 -3.85
C CYS A 67 -3.06 -20.63 -3.12
N GLY A 68 -3.18 -20.14 -1.88
CA GLY A 68 -4.33 -20.33 -1.01
C GLY A 68 -4.42 -19.24 0.04
N CYS A 69 -5.50 -19.24 0.81
CA CYS A 69 -5.68 -18.24 1.85
C CYS A 69 -4.85 -18.54 3.10
N PRO A 70 -4.37 -17.51 3.81
CA PRO A 70 -3.76 -17.69 5.13
C PRO A 70 -4.69 -18.41 6.11
N ALA A 71 -4.12 -18.86 7.23
CA ALA A 71 -4.90 -19.49 8.30
C ALA A 71 -6.07 -18.59 8.76
N ASP A 72 -7.19 -19.22 9.12
CA ASP A 72 -8.45 -18.57 9.53
C ASP A 72 -9.20 -17.77 8.44
N GLN A 73 -8.80 -17.96 7.18
CA GLN A 73 -9.44 -17.36 6.01
C GLN A 73 -9.94 -18.45 5.05
N THR A 74 -10.98 -18.11 4.28
CA THR A 74 -11.58 -19.00 3.28
C THR A 74 -11.60 -18.32 1.93
N LEU A 75 -11.34 -19.09 0.87
CA LEU A 75 -11.40 -18.60 -0.49
C LEU A 75 -12.87 -18.48 -0.91
N THR A 76 -13.31 -17.28 -1.31
CA THR A 76 -14.66 -17.03 -1.80
C THR A 76 -14.83 -17.54 -3.23
N ALA A 77 -16.08 -17.58 -3.71
CA ALA A 77 -16.38 -17.95 -5.10
C ALA A 77 -15.71 -17.01 -6.12
N GLU A 78 -15.43 -15.77 -5.72
CA GLU A 78 -14.74 -14.75 -6.52
C GLU A 78 -13.21 -14.87 -6.44
N GLY A 79 -12.67 -15.89 -5.77
CA GLY A 79 -11.23 -16.13 -5.64
C GLY A 79 -10.52 -15.20 -4.66
N LYS A 80 -11.26 -14.52 -3.77
CA LYS A 80 -10.72 -13.65 -2.72
C LYS A 80 -10.65 -14.36 -1.39
N CYS A 81 -9.69 -14.00 -0.54
CA CYS A 81 -9.68 -14.48 0.84
C CYS A 81 -10.64 -13.67 1.69
N ALA A 82 -11.42 -14.35 2.53
CA ALA A 82 -12.35 -13.73 3.46
C ALA A 82 -12.26 -14.38 4.83
N CYS A 83 -12.44 -13.57 5.87
CA CYS A 83 -12.51 -14.04 7.25
C CYS A 83 -13.84 -14.75 7.52
N ALA A 84 -13.83 -15.77 8.37
CA ALA A 84 -15.06 -16.44 8.82
C ALA A 84 -15.98 -15.48 9.59
N ASP A 85 -15.38 -14.57 10.36
CA ASP A 85 -16.07 -13.49 11.07
C ASP A 85 -16.29 -12.30 10.14
N LYS A 86 -17.57 -11.91 9.96
CA LYS A 86 -17.97 -10.80 9.08
C LYS A 86 -17.54 -9.44 9.60
N ASP A 87 -17.22 -9.31 10.88
CA ASP A 87 -16.72 -8.06 11.48
C ASP A 87 -15.20 -7.93 11.38
N LYS A 88 -14.53 -8.92 10.77
CA LYS A 88 -13.10 -8.90 10.50
C LYS A 88 -12.82 -8.82 9.01
N VAL A 89 -11.62 -8.34 8.68
CA VAL A 89 -11.09 -8.28 7.33
C VAL A 89 -9.69 -8.88 7.28
N PRO A 90 -9.32 -9.53 6.17
CA PRO A 90 -7.95 -9.99 5.96
C PRO A 90 -7.03 -8.79 5.72
N THR A 91 -5.92 -8.73 6.44
CA THR A 91 -4.95 -7.64 6.34
C THR A 91 -3.61 -8.11 5.78
N ILE A 92 -2.77 -7.15 5.37
CA ILE A 92 -1.43 -7.42 4.82
C ILE A 92 -0.47 -8.12 5.81
N THR A 93 -0.90 -8.30 7.06
CA THR A 93 -0.21 -9.12 8.06
C THR A 93 -0.67 -10.58 8.07
N GLU A 94 -1.46 -10.98 7.06
CA GLU A 94 -1.98 -12.33 6.85
C GLU A 94 -2.98 -12.77 7.94
N LYS A 95 -3.54 -11.81 8.69
CA LYS A 95 -4.45 -12.04 9.80
C LYS A 95 -5.83 -11.45 9.53
N CYS A 96 -6.83 -12.02 10.19
CA CYS A 96 -8.16 -11.44 10.30
C CYS A 96 -8.20 -10.46 11.47
N GLU A 97 -8.30 -9.17 11.16
CA GLU A 97 -8.37 -8.08 12.13
C GLU A 97 -9.75 -7.41 12.13
N PRO A 98 -10.26 -6.91 13.27
CA PRO A 98 -11.55 -6.22 13.29
C PRO A 98 -11.59 -5.04 12.34
N LYS A 99 -12.67 -4.91 11.56
CA LYS A 99 -12.91 -3.78 10.63
C LYS A 99 -12.75 -2.44 11.34
N ASP A 100 -13.42 -2.33 12.49
CA ASP A 100 -13.35 -1.20 13.40
C ASP A 100 -12.59 -1.59 14.67
N SER A 101 -11.51 -0.87 14.98
CA SER A 101 -10.64 -1.19 16.10
C SER A 101 -10.02 0.07 16.70
N LYS A 102 -10.31 0.32 17.98
CA LYS A 102 -9.61 1.34 18.77
C LYS A 102 -8.13 1.00 19.02
N LYS A 103 -7.78 -0.29 18.95
CA LYS A 103 -6.39 -0.76 19.02
C LYS A 103 -5.66 -0.65 17.68
N GLY A 104 -6.43 -0.40 16.62
CA GLY A 104 -6.05 -0.35 15.22
C GLY A 104 -6.03 -1.71 14.52
N ARG A 105 -5.98 -1.65 13.19
CA ARG A 105 -5.73 -2.75 12.26
C ARG A 105 -4.72 -2.33 11.20
N SER A 106 -4.13 -3.28 10.50
CA SER A 106 -3.30 -3.02 9.33
C SER A 106 -4.17 -2.76 8.10
N LEU A 107 -3.55 -2.28 7.01
CA LEU A 107 -4.22 -2.19 5.72
C LEU A 107 -4.70 -3.57 5.24
N THR A 108 -5.83 -3.60 4.54
CA THR A 108 -6.20 -4.78 3.74
C THR A 108 -5.30 -4.89 2.51
N PHE A 109 -5.25 -6.08 1.91
CA PHE A 109 -4.52 -6.27 0.66
C PHE A 109 -5.06 -5.36 -0.46
N GLU A 110 -6.38 -5.14 -0.52
CA GLU A 110 -7.01 -4.25 -1.50
C GLU A 110 -6.66 -2.78 -1.27
N GLU A 111 -6.68 -2.33 -0.01
CA GLU A 111 -6.28 -0.96 0.37
C GLU A 111 -4.81 -0.70 0.01
N MET A 112 -3.91 -1.65 0.31
CA MET A 112 -2.50 -1.56 -0.03
C MET A 112 -2.28 -1.54 -1.54
N GLU A 113 -2.86 -2.47 -2.31
CA GLU A 113 -2.69 -2.48 -3.77
C GLU A 113 -3.25 -1.23 -4.43
N THR A 114 -4.34 -0.68 -3.89
CA THR A 114 -4.88 0.60 -4.35
C THR A 114 -3.88 1.73 -4.14
N ALA A 115 -3.29 1.82 -2.95
CA ALA A 115 -2.25 2.79 -2.67
C ALA A 115 -0.98 2.58 -3.51
N LYS A 116 -0.58 1.33 -3.76
CA LYS A 116 0.59 1.01 -4.60
C LYS A 116 0.48 1.48 -6.03
N LYS A 117 -0.74 1.54 -6.60
CA LYS A 117 -0.95 2.12 -7.93
C LYS A 117 -0.59 3.61 -7.99
N ILE A 118 -0.59 4.31 -6.86
CA ILE A 118 -0.34 5.74 -6.74
C ILE A 118 1.06 6.04 -6.19
N PHE A 119 1.54 5.25 -5.24
CA PHE A 119 2.80 5.54 -4.54
C PHE A 119 3.90 4.52 -4.85
N GLY A 120 3.59 3.41 -5.53
CA GLY A 120 4.52 2.31 -5.77
C GLY A 120 5.04 1.75 -4.44
N ASP A 121 6.35 1.50 -4.38
CA ASP A 121 7.01 1.03 -3.15
C ASP A 121 7.59 2.17 -2.30
N LYS A 122 7.11 3.42 -2.46
CA LYS A 122 7.59 4.60 -1.70
C LYS A 122 7.04 4.67 -0.27
N ILE A 123 6.14 3.77 0.11
CA ILE A 123 5.56 3.69 1.46
C ILE A 123 5.88 2.32 2.05
N ASP A 124 6.31 2.28 3.32
CA ASP A 124 6.37 1.05 4.09
C ASP A 124 4.97 0.68 4.62
N TYR A 125 4.14 0.13 3.74
CA TYR A 125 2.74 -0.20 4.03
C TYR A 125 2.52 -1.06 5.28
N ARG A 126 3.52 -1.84 5.70
CA ARG A 126 3.44 -2.68 6.89
C ARG A 126 3.43 -1.89 8.19
N LYS A 127 3.90 -0.64 8.19
CA LYS A 127 3.81 0.25 9.35
C LYS A 127 2.46 0.96 9.45
N VAL A 128 1.74 1.06 8.34
CA VAL A 128 0.48 1.80 8.26
C VAL A 128 -0.59 1.14 9.12
N LYS A 129 -1.16 1.94 10.02
CA LYS A 129 -2.13 1.47 11.02
C LYS A 129 -3.39 2.33 11.01
N LEU A 130 -4.54 1.67 10.94
CA LEU A 130 -5.85 2.30 10.90
C LEU A 130 -6.52 2.16 12.27
N ILE A 131 -6.79 3.27 12.97
CA ILE A 131 -7.48 3.33 14.28
C ILE A 131 -8.87 3.96 14.15
N THR A 132 -9.88 3.28 14.68
CA THR A 132 -11.25 3.79 14.71
C THR A 132 -11.50 4.69 15.93
N THR A 133 -11.91 5.93 15.71
CA THR A 133 -12.20 6.93 16.76
C THR A 133 -13.69 7.05 17.09
N GLY A 134 -14.59 6.65 16.17
CA GLY A 134 -16.05 6.71 16.33
C GLY A 134 -16.69 8.05 15.94
N LYS A 135 -15.94 9.16 15.96
CA LYS A 135 -16.39 10.53 15.59
C LYS A 135 -15.22 11.37 15.09
N GLY A 136 -15.55 12.43 14.35
CA GLY A 136 -14.58 13.39 13.82
C GLY A 136 -14.18 13.12 12.37
N ASN A 137 -13.32 13.97 11.83
CA ASN A 137 -12.77 13.78 10.49
C ASN A 137 -11.58 12.82 10.54
N PRO A 138 -11.33 12.08 9.44
CA PRO A 138 -10.08 11.37 9.27
C PRO A 138 -8.88 12.31 9.45
N HIS A 139 -7.79 11.78 9.99
CA HIS A 139 -6.51 12.46 10.02
C HIS A 139 -5.37 11.46 10.20
N THR A 140 -4.17 11.86 9.80
CA THR A 140 -2.97 11.02 9.85
C THR A 140 -1.91 11.64 10.74
N SER A 141 -1.23 10.78 11.51
CA SER A 141 -0.06 11.13 12.32
C SER A 141 1.00 10.06 12.17
N GLY A 142 2.10 10.40 11.49
CA GLY A 142 3.14 9.44 11.10
C GLY A 142 2.56 8.32 10.25
N ASP A 143 2.66 7.08 10.74
CA ASP A 143 2.15 5.88 10.07
C ASP A 143 0.72 5.51 10.53
N THR A 144 0.10 6.31 11.40
CA THR A 144 -1.22 6.00 11.98
C THR A 144 -2.30 6.90 11.41
N ILE A 145 -3.31 6.29 10.82
CA ILE A 145 -4.51 6.92 10.28
C ILE A 145 -5.65 6.72 11.27
N TYR A 146 -6.29 7.81 11.66
CA TYR A 146 -7.45 7.82 12.56
C TYR A 146 -8.71 8.08 11.74
N PHE A 147 -9.75 7.26 11.91
CA PHE A 147 -10.99 7.37 11.13
C PHE A 147 -12.24 7.18 12.02
N PRO A 148 -13.38 7.81 11.71
CA PRO A 148 -14.59 7.74 12.53
C PRO A 148 -15.30 6.38 12.52
N GLY A 149 -14.90 5.44 11.65
CA GLY A 149 -15.43 4.07 11.58
C GLY A 149 -16.08 3.73 10.23
N TYR A 150 -16.34 2.44 9.99
CA TYR A 150 -16.98 1.94 8.77
C TYR A 150 -18.50 2.25 8.80
N GLN A 151 -18.93 3.35 8.19
CA GLN A 151 -20.36 3.72 8.17
C GLN A 151 -21.11 3.04 7.02
N SER A 152 -22.25 2.43 7.34
CA SER A 152 -22.97 1.44 6.52
C SER A 152 -23.68 1.95 5.27
N ASN A 153 -23.68 3.25 4.96
CA ASN A 153 -24.48 3.80 3.85
C ASN A 153 -23.88 5.05 3.18
N GLN A 154 -22.59 5.30 3.38
CA GLN A 154 -21.87 6.28 2.61
C GLN A 154 -20.63 5.58 2.07
N SER A 155 -20.20 5.94 0.86
CA SER A 155 -18.84 5.73 0.40
C SER A 155 -17.89 6.39 1.39
N PHE A 156 -17.70 5.79 2.56
CA PHE A 156 -16.61 6.13 3.46
C PHE A 156 -15.38 5.53 2.81
N ASP A 157 -14.67 6.47 2.21
CA ASP A 157 -14.28 6.40 0.83
C ASP A 157 -12.88 5.82 0.76
N GLN A 158 -12.67 4.82 -0.09
CA GLN A 158 -11.30 4.46 -0.45
C GLN A 158 -10.51 5.72 -0.89
N ALA A 159 -11.20 6.74 -1.43
CA ALA A 159 -10.61 8.04 -1.72
C ALA A 159 -10.15 8.83 -0.47
N ALA A 160 -10.94 8.85 0.60
CA ALA A 160 -10.54 9.45 1.87
C ALA A 160 -9.37 8.67 2.49
N LEU A 161 -9.35 7.34 2.37
CA LEU A 161 -8.18 6.56 2.75
C LEU A 161 -6.95 6.93 1.90
N MET A 162 -7.10 7.14 0.59
CA MET A 162 -5.98 7.57 -0.26
C MET A 162 -5.49 8.97 0.09
N HIS A 163 -6.38 9.88 0.49
CA HIS A 163 -6.02 11.18 1.06
C HIS A 163 -5.11 11.01 2.29
N GLU A 164 -5.56 10.22 3.26
CA GLU A 164 -4.79 9.98 4.48
C GLU A 164 -3.47 9.23 4.22
N ILE A 165 -3.44 8.27 3.30
CA ILE A 165 -2.20 7.61 2.88
C ILE A 165 -1.24 8.60 2.21
N THR A 166 -1.72 9.67 1.58
CA THR A 166 -0.86 10.73 1.06
C THR A 166 -0.07 11.38 2.19
N HIS A 167 -0.67 11.57 3.37
CA HIS A 167 0.04 12.08 4.53
C HIS A 167 1.05 11.08 5.11
N VAL A 168 0.81 9.77 5.01
CA VAL A 168 1.83 8.74 5.31
C VAL A 168 2.99 8.84 4.32
N TYR A 169 2.71 8.96 3.02
CA TYR A 169 3.75 9.17 2.01
C TYR A 169 4.59 10.40 2.32
N GLN A 170 3.94 11.52 2.64
CA GLN A 170 4.61 12.76 3.03
C GLN A 170 5.46 12.57 4.29
N SER A 171 4.96 11.85 5.29
CA SER A 171 5.69 11.62 6.55
C SER A 171 6.96 10.79 6.37
N GLU A 172 6.92 9.76 5.53
CA GLU A 172 8.06 8.88 5.26
C GLU A 172 9.07 9.46 4.26
N ASN A 173 8.60 10.23 3.26
CA ASN A 173 9.45 10.64 2.13
C ASN A 173 9.93 12.07 2.22
N TYR A 174 9.22 12.94 2.95
CA TYR A 174 9.67 14.32 3.09
C TYR A 174 10.76 14.34 4.16
N LYS A 175 11.95 14.80 3.78
CA LYS A 175 13.01 15.08 4.73
C LYS A 175 12.67 16.39 5.42
N TRP A 176 11.86 16.32 6.46
CA TRP A 176 11.28 17.47 7.19
C TRP A 176 12.30 18.57 7.56
N TRP A 177 13.58 18.23 7.75
CA TRP A 177 14.67 19.17 8.05
C TRP A 177 15.38 19.76 6.81
N GLU A 178 15.29 19.11 5.64
CA GLU A 178 15.84 19.63 4.37
C GLU A 178 14.77 20.44 3.59
N TYR A 179 13.48 20.23 3.86
CA TYR A 179 12.35 20.71 3.04
C TYR A 179 11.69 22.03 3.51
N TYR A 180 12.48 22.91 4.13
CA TYR A 180 12.17 24.29 4.56
C TYR A 180 11.45 24.51 5.92
N PRO A 181 11.95 25.47 6.73
CA PRO A 181 11.27 25.97 7.93
C PRO A 181 9.91 26.66 7.64
N GLU A 182 9.63 27.04 6.40
CA GLU A 182 8.36 27.69 5.99
C GLU A 182 7.20 26.69 5.86
N LYS A 183 7.42 25.49 5.32
CA LYS A 183 6.36 24.46 5.22
C LYS A 183 6.09 23.75 6.54
N ALA A 184 7.07 23.72 7.45
CA ALA A 184 6.87 23.33 8.84
C ALA A 184 6.00 24.35 9.59
N ALA A 185 6.19 25.65 9.30
CA ALA A 185 5.29 26.70 9.75
C ALA A 185 3.91 26.52 9.12
N ASP A 186 3.75 26.19 7.82
CA ASP A 186 2.45 25.84 7.22
C ASP A 186 1.85 24.51 7.71
N TRP A 187 2.60 23.61 8.31
CA TRP A 187 2.03 22.42 8.96
C TRP A 187 1.49 22.76 10.36
N PHE A 188 2.25 23.54 11.14
CA PHE A 188 1.79 24.06 12.45
C PHE A 188 0.71 25.14 12.32
N ASN A 189 0.80 25.98 11.28
CA ASN A 189 -0.09 27.10 10.97
C ASN A 189 -1.19 26.71 9.96
N GLY A 190 -1.00 25.78 9.03
CA GLY A 190 -2.02 25.45 8.02
C GLY A 190 -3.28 24.86 8.65
N LEU A 191 -3.13 23.98 9.63
CA LEU A 191 -4.27 23.42 10.38
C LEU A 191 -4.90 24.43 11.36
N THR A 192 -4.09 25.29 11.98
CA THR A 192 -4.53 26.15 13.10
C THR A 192 -4.79 27.61 12.70
N VAL A 193 -4.08 28.15 11.72
CA VAL A 193 -4.06 29.55 11.25
C VAL A 193 -4.83 29.72 9.94
N SER A 194 -4.77 28.80 8.96
CA SER A 194 -5.55 28.93 7.70
C SER A 194 -7.05 29.03 7.97
N LYS A 195 -7.57 28.17 8.86
CA LYS A 195 -8.99 28.15 9.23
C LYS A 195 -9.41 29.25 10.22
N TYR A 196 -8.55 29.61 11.18
CA TYR A 196 -8.90 30.57 12.24
C TYR A 196 -8.48 32.02 11.96
N LEU A 197 -7.45 32.28 11.14
CA LEU A 197 -6.88 33.62 10.92
C LEU A 197 -7.09 34.16 9.50
N PHE A 198 -7.20 33.30 8.48
CA PHE A 198 -7.31 33.75 7.07
C PHE A 198 -8.57 33.28 6.33
N GLY A 199 -9.36 32.36 6.89
CA GLY A 199 -10.61 31.89 6.27
C GLY A 199 -10.40 31.13 4.95
N THR A 200 -9.18 30.68 4.66
CA THR A 200 -8.83 29.94 3.45
C THR A 200 -9.03 28.45 3.65
N ASP A 201 -9.76 27.81 2.73
CA ASP A 201 -9.96 26.36 2.71
C ASP A 201 -8.65 25.65 2.34
N PRO A 202 -8.03 24.86 3.25
CA PRO A 202 -6.75 24.20 2.99
C PRO A 202 -6.84 23.12 1.89
N TYR A 203 -8.05 22.66 1.57
CA TYR A 203 -8.31 21.69 0.50
C TYR A 203 -8.49 22.36 -0.87
N ALA A 204 -8.86 23.65 -0.89
CA ALA A 204 -9.10 24.39 -2.11
C ALA A 204 -7.79 24.65 -2.87
N HIS A 205 -7.80 24.32 -4.15
CA HIS A 205 -6.66 24.51 -5.04
C HIS A 205 -7.13 24.74 -6.47
N GLU A 206 -6.30 25.41 -7.25
CA GLU A 206 -6.47 25.54 -8.70
C GLU A 206 -5.44 24.62 -9.39
N LEU A 207 -5.91 23.79 -10.33
CA LEU A 207 -5.04 22.94 -11.13
C LEU A 207 -4.37 23.79 -12.21
N ILE A 208 -3.05 23.95 -12.10
CA ILE A 208 -2.27 24.80 -13.01
C ILE A 208 -1.41 23.87 -13.87
N TYR A 209 -1.60 23.92 -15.19
CA TYR A 209 -0.79 23.15 -16.13
C TYR A 209 0.70 23.44 -15.93
N GLY A 210 1.50 22.39 -15.74
CA GLY A 210 2.96 22.48 -15.55
C GLY A 210 3.41 22.77 -14.12
N LYS A 211 2.51 23.09 -13.18
CA LYS A 211 2.87 23.21 -11.75
C LYS A 211 3.18 21.83 -11.17
N SER A 212 4.27 21.72 -10.41
CA SER A 212 4.65 20.45 -9.80
C SER A 212 3.69 20.06 -8.68
N PHE A 213 3.46 18.75 -8.51
CA PHE A 213 2.73 18.20 -7.36
C PHE A 213 3.30 18.72 -6.03
N TYR A 214 4.63 18.80 -5.93
CA TYR A 214 5.34 19.22 -4.73
C TYR A 214 5.28 20.72 -4.43
N ASP A 215 4.77 21.52 -5.39
CA ASP A 215 4.53 22.97 -5.24
C ASP A 215 3.15 23.27 -4.65
N TYR A 216 2.28 22.27 -4.49
CA TYR A 216 1.02 22.38 -3.75
C TYR A 216 1.25 22.23 -2.24
N GLY A 217 0.32 22.77 -1.45
CA GLY A 217 0.26 22.53 -0.01
C GLY A 217 0.00 21.05 0.32
N LEU A 218 0.28 20.62 1.56
CA LEU A 218 0.19 19.20 1.94
C LEU A 218 -1.24 18.65 1.81
N ASP A 219 -2.24 19.41 2.26
CA ASP A 219 -3.65 19.04 2.13
C ASP A 219 -4.13 19.13 0.68
N GLN A 220 -3.63 20.11 -0.09
CA GLN A 220 -3.93 20.21 -1.53
C GLN A 220 -3.38 19.00 -2.30
N GLN A 221 -2.16 18.56 -2.00
CA GLN A 221 -1.57 17.34 -2.54
C GLN A 221 -2.45 16.12 -2.24
N ALA A 222 -2.92 15.98 -1.00
CA ALA A 222 -3.80 14.89 -0.59
C ALA A 222 -5.18 14.98 -1.27
N THR A 223 -5.72 16.18 -1.49
CA THR A 223 -6.95 16.40 -2.28
C THR A 223 -6.77 16.01 -3.74
N ILE A 224 -5.64 16.35 -4.38
CA ILE A 224 -5.34 15.96 -5.76
C ILE A 224 -5.31 14.43 -5.89
N ILE A 225 -4.73 13.72 -4.91
CA ILE A 225 -4.75 12.25 -4.88
C ILE A 225 -6.17 11.70 -4.68
N TRP A 226 -6.96 12.31 -3.78
CA TRP A 226 -8.38 11.96 -3.60
C TRP A 226 -9.12 12.08 -4.93
N GLU A 227 -9.04 13.23 -5.59
CA GLU A 227 -9.69 13.53 -6.87
C GLU A 227 -9.26 12.53 -7.95
N TYR A 228 -7.95 12.27 -8.08
CA TYR A 228 -7.42 11.29 -9.03
C TYR A 228 -8.02 9.90 -8.80
N TYR A 229 -7.98 9.40 -7.56
CA TYR A 229 -8.49 8.07 -7.23
C TYR A 229 -10.01 7.98 -7.49
N TYR A 230 -10.74 9.03 -7.11
CA TYR A 230 -12.19 9.08 -7.25
C TYR A 230 -12.63 8.96 -8.72
N GLU A 231 -12.01 9.72 -9.62
CA GLU A 231 -12.29 9.67 -11.06
C GLU A 231 -12.01 8.29 -11.67
N GLN A 232 -10.99 7.58 -11.20
CA GLN A 232 -10.71 6.22 -11.67
C GLN A 232 -11.79 5.23 -11.22
N ARG A 233 -12.41 5.46 -10.06
CA ARG A 233 -13.31 4.49 -9.43
C ARG A 233 -14.79 4.75 -9.72
N TYR A 234 -15.19 6.01 -9.89
CA TYR A 234 -16.57 6.47 -10.02
C TYR A 234 -16.72 7.57 -11.09
N PRO A 235 -16.40 7.28 -12.37
CA PRO A 235 -16.43 8.29 -13.41
C PRO A 235 -17.84 8.88 -13.58
N GLY A 236 -17.96 10.21 -13.45
CA GLY A 236 -19.22 10.94 -13.66
C GLY A 236 -20.26 10.78 -12.55
N ALA A 237 -19.87 10.33 -11.36
CA ALA A 237 -20.80 10.10 -10.26
C ALA A 237 -21.24 11.38 -9.52
N GLY A 238 -20.55 12.52 -9.69
CA GLY A 238 -20.94 13.80 -9.07
C GLY A 238 -20.83 13.86 -7.54
N ILE A 239 -20.09 12.91 -6.94
CA ILE A 239 -20.01 12.73 -5.48
C ILE A 239 -18.56 12.92 -4.97
N GLY A 240 -17.60 13.23 -5.86
CA GLY A 240 -16.24 13.63 -5.49
C GLY A 240 -16.21 15.01 -4.80
N PRO A 241 -15.04 15.46 -4.30
CA PRO A 241 -14.92 16.80 -3.71
C PRO A 241 -15.36 17.91 -4.67
N ARG A 242 -15.23 17.66 -5.98
CA ARG A 242 -15.81 18.42 -7.09
C ARG A 242 -15.76 17.59 -8.37
N ASP A 243 -16.52 17.99 -9.39
CA ASP A 243 -16.44 17.41 -10.73
C ASP A 243 -15.22 17.95 -11.48
N LEU A 244 -14.39 17.05 -12.02
CA LEU A 244 -13.23 17.41 -12.84
C LEU A 244 -13.59 17.45 -14.32
N THR A 245 -13.12 18.49 -15.01
CA THR A 245 -13.10 18.53 -16.47
C THR A 245 -12.08 17.53 -17.04
N GLU A 246 -12.23 17.13 -18.31
CA GLU A 246 -11.24 16.25 -18.95
C GLU A 246 -9.84 16.89 -19.04
N GLU A 247 -9.76 18.22 -19.13
CA GLU A 247 -8.50 18.95 -19.08
C GLU A 247 -7.83 18.80 -17.71
N GLU A 248 -8.57 19.00 -16.63
CA GLU A 248 -8.07 18.82 -15.27
C GLU A 248 -7.62 17.39 -14.97
N LYS A 249 -8.36 16.39 -15.45
CA LYS A 249 -7.95 14.98 -15.34
C LYS A 249 -6.61 14.73 -16.02
N ASN A 250 -6.37 15.36 -17.17
CA ASN A 250 -5.09 15.26 -17.88
C ASN A 250 -3.98 16.00 -17.14
N ILE A 251 -4.25 17.18 -16.58
CA ILE A 251 -3.31 17.92 -15.74
C ILE A 251 -2.87 17.06 -14.54
N ILE A 252 -3.81 16.47 -13.80
CA ILE A 252 -3.50 15.64 -12.63
C ILE A 252 -2.67 14.42 -13.04
N ARG A 253 -3.06 13.71 -14.11
CA ARG A 253 -2.32 12.53 -14.58
C ARG A 253 -0.87 12.87 -14.95
N ASP A 254 -0.67 13.91 -15.76
CA ASP A 254 0.66 14.38 -16.16
C ASP A 254 1.49 14.83 -14.94
N MET A 255 0.87 15.56 -14.00
CA MET A 255 1.50 16.01 -12.77
C MET A 255 2.00 14.84 -11.91
N LEU A 256 1.16 13.83 -11.70
CA LEU A 256 1.52 12.67 -10.88
C LEU A 256 2.53 11.74 -11.57
N GLN A 257 2.50 11.65 -12.91
CA GLN A 257 3.53 10.95 -13.69
C GLN A 257 4.89 11.66 -13.58
N LYS A 258 4.92 12.99 -13.73
CA LYS A 258 6.15 13.79 -13.57
C LYS A 258 6.71 13.75 -12.16
N ALA A 259 5.85 13.64 -11.15
CA ALA A 259 6.24 13.41 -9.76
C ALA A 259 6.76 11.98 -9.51
N GLY A 260 6.68 11.08 -10.50
CA GLY A 260 7.05 9.67 -10.36
C GLY A 260 6.15 8.90 -9.40
N LEU A 261 4.94 9.39 -9.15
CA LEU A 261 3.94 8.73 -8.31
C LEU A 261 3.22 7.65 -9.12
N LEU A 262 2.70 8.02 -10.30
CA LEU A 262 2.12 7.05 -11.23
C LEU A 262 3.21 6.34 -12.03
N GLN A 263 3.07 5.01 -12.16
CA GLN A 263 3.89 4.16 -13.01
C GLN A 263 3.15 3.79 -14.30
#